data_AF-A0AAD9KQ36-F1
#
_entry.id   AF-A0AAD9KQ36-F1
#
_cell.length_a   1.000
_cell.length_b   1.000
_cell.length_c   1.000
_cell.angle_alpha   90.00
_cell.angle_beta   90.00
_cell.angle_gamma   90.00
#
_symmetry.space_group_name_H-M   'P 1'
#
loop_
_entity.id
_entity.type
_entity.pdbx_description
1 polymer ?
#
loop_
_entity_poly.entity_id
_entity_poly.type
_entity_poly.pdbx_seq_one_letter_code
_entity_poly.pdbx_strand_id
1 'polypeptide(L)'
;MKKLVEGGDYFSDETMKHRDPLLYEQMVGQYLTEDEVAASIDKSDLTFSSILMSHIQMQYDNVLYNRQRDIEEGQMEESEDDDSDLDEDFGVAGRKPQTTEKEDLSEAERLMLRDEFLETMKLRFINGEDRDFNYSDVDNSVEYDPLDIRGHDEEEKYFDEDDTESTEPEPPCADVQMQD
;
A
#
# COMPACT_ATOMS: atom_id res chain seq x y z
N MET A 1 -6.40 4.47 7.01
CA MET A 1 -4.96 4.50 6.65
C MET A 1 -4.13 5.46 7.50
N LYS A 2 -4.40 6.78 7.55
CA LYS A 2 -3.53 7.76 8.26
C LYS A 2 -3.21 7.38 9.71
N LYS A 3 -4.21 6.98 10.49
CA LYS A 3 -4.02 6.48 11.87
C LYS A 3 -3.06 5.27 11.97
N LEU A 4 -3.05 4.40 10.97
CA LEU A 4 -2.15 3.23 10.93
C LEU A 4 -0.71 3.63 10.57
N VAL A 5 -0.55 4.65 9.72
CA VAL A 5 0.78 5.22 9.40
C VAL A 5 1.35 5.95 10.61
N GLU A 6 0.53 6.72 11.34
CA GLU A 6 0.94 7.40 12.57
C GLU A 6 1.31 6.42 13.69
N GLY A 7 0.61 5.28 13.76
CA GLY A 7 0.92 4.20 14.71
C GLY A 7 2.25 3.50 14.43
N GLY A 8 2.78 3.55 13.21
CA GLY A 8 4.11 3.03 12.83
C GLY A 8 4.24 1.51 12.78
N ASP A 9 3.47 0.76 13.57
CA ASP A 9 3.61 -0.69 13.71
C ASP A 9 3.15 -1.45 12.45
N TYR A 10 2.01 -1.06 11.87
CA TYR A 10 1.34 -1.82 10.81
C TYR A 10 2.05 -1.79 9.46
N PHE A 11 2.77 -0.71 9.14
CA PHE A 11 3.53 -0.54 7.89
C PHE A 11 5.04 -0.66 8.14
N SER A 12 5.44 -1.27 9.25
CA SER A 12 6.86 -1.55 9.52
C SER A 12 7.40 -2.58 8.53
N ASP A 13 8.68 -2.49 8.22
CA ASP A 13 9.37 -3.39 7.27
C ASP A 13 9.16 -4.87 7.64
N GLU A 14 9.27 -5.19 8.93
CA GLU A 14 9.07 -6.55 9.45
C GLU A 14 7.63 -7.06 9.24
N THR A 15 6.62 -6.23 9.55
CA THR A 15 5.22 -6.64 9.31
C THR A 15 4.90 -6.81 7.82
N MET A 16 5.42 -5.93 6.95
CA MET A 16 5.21 -6.02 5.51
C MET A 16 5.90 -7.25 4.92
N LYS A 17 7.10 -7.59 5.41
CA LYS A 17 7.83 -8.80 5.03
C LYS A 17 7.02 -10.07 5.31
N HIS A 18 6.35 -10.16 6.45
CA HIS A 18 5.52 -11.34 6.78
C HIS A 18 4.28 -11.45 5.90
N ARG A 19 3.73 -10.33 5.42
CA ARG A 19 2.54 -10.32 4.55
C ARG A 19 2.84 -10.69 3.12
N ASP A 20 3.95 -10.20 2.58
CA ASP A 20 4.40 -10.58 1.25
C ASP A 20 5.91 -10.91 1.24
N PRO A 21 6.27 -12.13 1.65
CA PRO A 21 7.66 -12.57 1.70
C PRO A 21 8.34 -12.57 0.33
N LEU A 22 7.62 -12.91 -0.74
CA LEU A 22 8.19 -12.97 -2.09
C LEU A 22 8.55 -11.58 -2.60
N LEU A 23 7.62 -10.65 -2.48
CA LEU A 23 7.82 -9.26 -2.91
C LEU A 23 8.95 -8.60 -2.12
N TYR A 24 9.04 -8.89 -0.82
CA TYR A 24 10.15 -8.42 0.01
C TYR A 24 11.48 -8.94 -0.49
N GLU A 25 11.59 -10.23 -0.81
CA GLU A 25 12.85 -10.80 -1.30
C GLU A 25 13.28 -10.15 -2.62
N GLN A 26 12.33 -9.95 -3.55
CA GLN A 26 12.59 -9.38 -4.88
C GLN A 26 13.06 -7.92 -4.83
N MET A 27 12.44 -7.07 -3.99
CA MET A 27 12.78 -5.63 -3.94
C MET A 27 13.80 -5.27 -2.86
N VAL A 28 13.85 -6.01 -1.75
CA VAL A 28 14.65 -5.66 -0.58
C VAL A 28 15.67 -6.75 -0.26
N GLY A 29 15.23 -8.00 -0.09
CA GLY A 29 16.04 -9.11 0.42
C GLY A 29 17.31 -9.39 -0.40
N GLN A 30 17.23 -9.35 -1.73
CA GLN A 30 18.38 -9.58 -2.62
C GLN A 30 19.52 -8.56 -2.46
N TYR A 31 19.21 -7.36 -1.98
CA TYR A 31 20.15 -6.23 -1.88
C TYR A 31 20.61 -5.94 -0.45
N LEU A 32 20.22 -6.77 0.52
CA LEU A 32 20.70 -6.65 1.89
C LEU A 32 22.18 -7.09 1.99
N THR A 33 22.97 -6.26 2.66
CA THR A 33 24.35 -6.61 3.00
C THR A 33 24.38 -7.55 4.21
N GLU A 34 25.42 -8.38 4.33
CA GLU A 34 25.56 -9.31 5.45
C GLU A 34 25.56 -8.61 6.82
N ASP A 35 26.11 -7.39 6.88
CA ASP A 35 26.12 -6.55 8.08
C ASP A 35 24.70 -6.10 8.50
N GLU A 36 23.85 -5.74 7.54
CA GLU A 36 22.44 -5.37 7.80
C GLU A 36 21.62 -6.58 8.26
N VAL A 37 21.82 -7.74 7.65
CA VAL A 37 21.18 -9.00 8.08
C VAL A 37 21.60 -9.37 9.50
N ALA A 38 22.88 -9.19 9.83
CA ALA A 38 23.37 -9.46 11.18
C ALA A 38 22.85 -8.45 12.23
N ALA A 39 22.55 -7.22 11.80
CA ALA A 39 21.95 -6.18 12.64
C ALA A 39 20.45 -6.40 12.87
N SER A 40 19.74 -7.06 11.95
CA SER A 40 18.30 -7.33 12.10
C SER A 40 17.98 -8.39 13.15
N ILE A 41 18.96 -9.20 13.58
CA ILE A 41 18.76 -10.23 14.60
C ILE A 41 18.84 -9.58 15.98
N ASP A 42 17.71 -9.51 16.68
CA ASP A 42 17.68 -9.11 18.08
C ASP A 42 18.34 -10.18 18.97
N LYS A 43 19.56 -9.91 19.42
CA LYS A 43 20.34 -10.79 20.29
C LYS A 43 19.95 -10.68 21.76
N SER A 44 19.01 -9.81 22.11
CA SER A 44 18.63 -9.53 23.50
C SER A 44 17.58 -10.51 24.05
N ASP A 45 16.65 -10.99 23.21
CA ASP A 45 15.61 -11.95 23.60
C ASP A 45 15.81 -13.34 22.98
N LEU A 46 16.82 -14.05 23.48
CA LEU A 46 17.14 -15.43 23.09
C LEU A 46 16.38 -16.47 23.94
N THR A 47 15.21 -16.12 24.47
CA THR A 47 14.39 -17.08 25.21
C THR A 47 13.92 -18.20 24.29
N PHE A 48 13.83 -19.43 24.79
CA PHE A 48 13.41 -20.58 23.98
C PHE A 48 12.02 -20.35 23.35
N SER A 49 11.12 -19.67 24.08
CA SER A 49 9.80 -19.30 23.57
C SER A 49 9.89 -18.33 22.38
N SER A 50 10.74 -17.30 22.47
CA SER A 50 10.97 -16.35 21.38
C SER A 50 11.54 -17.05 20.15
N ILE A 51 12.58 -17.89 20.33
CA ILE A 51 13.18 -18.68 19.25
C ILE A 51 12.14 -19.60 18.58
N LEU A 52 11.29 -20.26 19.38
CA LEU A 52 10.25 -21.13 18.84
C LEU A 52 9.21 -20.34 18.05
N MET A 53 8.76 -19.19 18.57
CA MET A 53 7.79 -18.35 17.88
C MET A 53 8.36 -17.80 16.57
N SER A 54 9.60 -17.31 16.59
CA SER A 54 10.33 -16.88 15.40
C SER A 54 10.48 -18.00 14.39
N HIS A 55 10.80 -19.22 14.83
CA HIS A 55 10.89 -20.37 13.93
C HIS A 55 9.55 -20.71 13.29
N ILE A 56 8.44 -20.68 14.05
CA ILE A 56 7.11 -20.92 13.51
C ILE A 56 6.75 -19.84 12.48
N GLN A 57 7.02 -18.58 12.78
CA GLN A 57 6.81 -17.48 11.84
C GLN A 57 7.62 -17.68 10.56
N MET A 58 8.91 -17.98 10.69
CA MET A 58 9.80 -18.26 9.56
C MET A 58 9.29 -19.43 8.71
N GLN A 59 8.75 -20.49 9.31
CA GLN A 59 8.16 -21.61 8.57
C GLN A 59 6.92 -21.16 7.78
N TYR A 60 6.05 -20.35 8.39
CA TYR A 60 4.88 -19.79 7.72
C TYR A 60 5.29 -18.94 6.50
N ASP A 61 6.23 -18.01 6.70
CA ASP A 61 6.74 -17.14 5.64
C ASP A 61 7.35 -17.94 4.49
N ASN A 62 8.13 -19.00 4.80
CA ASN A 62 8.72 -19.87 3.77
C ASN A 62 7.67 -20.60 2.94
N VAL A 63 6.59 -21.09 3.57
CA VAL A 63 5.50 -21.75 2.83
C VAL A 63 4.78 -20.74 1.94
N LEU A 64 4.51 -19.55 2.46
CA LEU A 64 3.87 -18.48 1.70
C LEU A 64 4.75 -18.04 0.52
N TYR A 65 6.04 -17.80 0.75
CA TYR A 65 7.04 -17.47 -0.26
C TYR A 65 7.03 -18.47 -1.42
N ASN A 66 7.18 -19.76 -1.11
CA ASN A 66 7.22 -20.80 -2.14
C ASN A 66 5.91 -20.84 -2.94
N ARG A 67 4.76 -20.72 -2.26
CA ARG A 67 3.47 -20.69 -2.92
C ARG A 67 3.32 -19.49 -3.86
N GLN A 68 3.73 -18.31 -3.43
CA GLN A 68 3.67 -17.10 -4.27
C GLN A 68 4.58 -17.25 -5.49
N ARG A 69 5.80 -17.79 -5.30
CA ARG A 69 6.75 -18.01 -6.38
C ARG A 69 6.20 -18.99 -7.42
N ASP A 70 5.63 -20.11 -6.98
CA ASP A 70 5.03 -21.10 -7.88
C ASP A 70 3.87 -20.50 -8.71
N ILE A 71 3.10 -19.57 -8.15
CA ILE A 71 2.02 -18.86 -8.85
C ILE A 71 2.59 -17.90 -9.90
N GLU A 72 3.62 -17.13 -9.56
CA GLU A 72 4.28 -16.20 -10.48
C GLU A 72 4.93 -16.95 -11.65
N GLU A 73 5.67 -18.02 -11.37
CA GLU A 73 6.29 -18.89 -12.39
C GLU A 73 5.23 -19.50 -13.33
N GLY A 74 4.11 -19.99 -12.79
CA GLY A 74 3.02 -20.53 -13.60
C GLY A 74 2.33 -19.49 -14.49
N GLN A 75 2.22 -18.24 -14.04
CA GLN A 75 1.67 -17.15 -14.86
C GLN A 75 2.61 -16.76 -16.01
N MET A 76 3.93 -16.82 -15.80
CA MET A 76 4.90 -16.59 -16.87
C MET A 76 4.81 -17.67 -17.94
N GLU A 77 4.77 -18.95 -17.55
CA GLU A 77 4.67 -20.09 -18.47
C GLU A 77 3.42 -20.02 -19.37
N GLU A 78 2.25 -19.62 -18.83
CA GLU A 78 1.02 -19.47 -19.63
C GLU A 78 1.06 -18.26 -20.59
N SER A 79 1.92 -17.27 -20.36
CA SER A 79 2.06 -16.08 -21.21
C SER A 79 3.07 -16.25 -22.36
N GLU A 80 3.95 -17.25 -22.28
CA GLU A 80 4.96 -17.55 -23.30
C GLU A 80 4.42 -18.39 -24.48
N ASP A 81 3.17 -18.87 -24.41
CA ASP A 81 2.54 -19.75 -25.41
C ASP A 81 1.82 -18.99 -26.56
N ASP A 82 1.96 -17.65 -26.65
CA ASP A 82 1.30 -16.80 -27.66
C ASP A 82 2.24 -16.18 -28.70
N ASP A 83 3.53 -16.59 -28.79
CA ASP A 83 4.43 -16.06 -29.83
C ASP A 83 5.61 -17.00 -30.16
N SER A 84 5.37 -18.07 -30.95
CA SER A 84 6.43 -18.66 -31.79
C SER A 84 5.90 -19.52 -32.96
N ASP A 85 5.35 -18.87 -33.99
CA ASP A 85 5.34 -19.39 -35.37
C ASP A 85 6.32 -18.56 -36.22
N LEU A 86 7.59 -18.54 -35.81
CA LEU A 86 8.71 -18.08 -36.64
C LEU A 86 9.72 -19.21 -36.77
N ASP A 87 9.56 -19.98 -37.85
CA ASP A 87 10.59 -20.84 -38.43
C ASP A 87 11.90 -20.05 -38.59
N GLU A 88 13.03 -20.62 -38.12
CA GLU A 88 14.15 -21.07 -38.96
C GLU A 88 15.47 -21.12 -38.15
N ASP A 89 15.94 -22.35 -37.92
CA ASP A 89 17.33 -22.80 -37.76
C ASP A 89 18.39 -21.77 -37.28
N PHE A 90 18.69 -21.72 -35.98
CA PHE A 90 20.04 -21.43 -35.48
C PHE A 90 20.29 -22.16 -34.16
N GLY A 91 21.08 -23.23 -34.22
CA GLY A 91 21.62 -23.84 -33.00
C GLY A 91 22.61 -22.90 -32.31
N VAL A 92 22.46 -22.68 -31.00
CA VAL A 92 23.56 -22.39 -30.06
C VAL A 92 23.06 -22.39 -28.61
N ALA A 93 23.85 -23.11 -27.80
CA ALA A 93 24.08 -22.96 -26.36
C ALA A 93 22.91 -23.08 -25.37
N GLY A 94 23.05 -24.07 -24.49
CA GLY A 94 22.27 -24.17 -23.27
C GLY A 94 22.25 -22.85 -22.50
N ARG A 95 21.02 -22.38 -22.25
CA ARG A 95 20.69 -21.27 -21.37
C ARG A 95 21.26 -21.62 -20.00
N LYS A 96 22.40 -21.02 -19.64
CA LYS A 96 22.88 -21.09 -18.26
C LYS A 96 21.82 -20.43 -17.38
N PRO A 97 21.54 -20.98 -16.18
CA PRO A 97 20.70 -20.28 -15.22
C PRO A 97 21.29 -18.89 -15.00
N GLN A 98 20.46 -17.85 -15.13
CA GLN A 98 20.85 -16.50 -14.80
C GLN A 98 21.20 -16.49 -13.31
N THR A 99 22.48 -16.61 -13.02
CA THR A 99 23.03 -16.27 -11.72
C THR A 99 23.18 -14.76 -11.79
N THR A 100 22.20 -14.06 -11.24
CA THR A 100 22.29 -12.63 -11.00
C THR A 100 23.51 -12.44 -10.09
N GLU A 101 24.61 -11.95 -10.68
CA GLU A 101 25.70 -11.44 -9.88
C GLU A 101 25.09 -10.35 -9.00
N LYS A 102 25.31 -10.43 -7.68
CA LYS A 102 24.86 -9.42 -6.72
C LYS A 102 25.56 -8.11 -7.10
N GLU A 103 24.95 -7.33 -7.97
CA GLU A 103 25.38 -5.97 -8.21
C GLU A 103 25.09 -5.21 -6.92
N ASP A 104 26.17 -4.80 -6.25
CA ASP A 104 26.09 -4.00 -5.04
C ASP A 104 25.45 -2.65 -5.38
N LEU A 105 24.12 -2.58 -5.32
CA LEU A 105 23.35 -1.36 -5.52
C LEU A 105 23.79 -0.30 -4.52
N SER A 106 23.71 0.97 -4.93
CA SER A 106 24.00 2.10 -4.06
C SER A 106 23.02 2.14 -2.89
N GLU A 107 23.47 2.62 -1.73
CA GLU A 107 22.60 2.81 -0.56
C GLU A 107 21.33 3.61 -0.90
N ALA A 108 21.46 4.61 -1.76
CA ALA A 108 20.33 5.43 -2.23
C ALA A 108 19.31 4.63 -3.06
N GLU A 109 19.78 3.74 -3.93
CA GLU A 109 18.91 2.90 -4.77
C GLU A 109 18.17 1.85 -3.91
N ARG A 110 18.87 1.26 -2.95
CA ARG A 110 18.26 0.33 -1.98
C ARG A 110 17.19 1.02 -1.13
N LEU A 111 17.39 2.29 -0.77
CA LEU A 111 16.38 3.06 -0.06
C LEU A 111 15.14 3.29 -0.95
N MET A 112 15.34 3.65 -2.21
CA MET A 112 14.23 3.80 -3.16
C MET A 112 13.45 2.49 -3.34
N LEU A 113 14.14 1.35 -3.45
CA LEU A 113 13.48 0.03 -3.54
C LEU A 113 12.69 -0.32 -2.28
N ARG A 114 13.22 0.00 -1.09
CA ARG A 114 12.48 -0.15 0.18
C ARG A 114 11.23 0.73 0.21
N ASP A 115 11.33 1.97 -0.27
CA ASP A 115 10.19 2.89 -0.35
C ASP A 115 9.15 2.37 -1.35
N GLU A 116 9.57 1.89 -2.53
CA GLU A 116 8.70 1.29 -3.54
C GLU A 116 7.97 0.05 -3.02
N PHE A 117 8.67 -0.79 -2.24
CA PHE A 117 8.06 -1.92 -1.54
C PHE A 117 6.92 -1.47 -0.62
N LEU A 118 7.20 -0.49 0.24
CA LEU A 118 6.19 0.04 1.15
C LEU A 118 5.04 0.73 0.42
N GLU A 119 5.31 1.45 -0.67
CA GLU A 119 4.28 2.07 -1.51
C GLU A 119 3.39 1.03 -2.18
N THR A 120 3.97 -0.04 -2.71
CA THR A 120 3.22 -1.16 -3.30
C THR A 120 2.30 -1.79 -2.26
N MET A 121 2.81 -2.07 -1.06
CA MET A 121 2.01 -2.62 0.03
C MET A 121 0.89 -1.66 0.49
N LYS A 122 1.17 -0.36 0.56
CA LYS A 122 0.16 0.68 0.85
C LYS A 122 -0.91 0.75 -0.22
N LEU A 123 -0.55 0.59 -1.50
CA LEU A 123 -1.51 0.60 -2.59
C LEU A 123 -2.45 -0.61 -2.50
N ARG A 124 -1.92 -1.81 -2.27
CA ARG A 124 -2.72 -3.01 -2.01
C ARG A 124 -3.65 -2.84 -0.82
N PHE A 125 -3.17 -2.17 0.23
CA PHE A 125 -3.99 -1.82 1.38
C PHE A 125 -5.17 -0.92 0.98
N ILE A 126 -4.94 0.12 0.18
CA ILE A 126 -6.01 1.02 -0.30
C ILE A 126 -7.00 0.27 -1.20
N ASN A 127 -6.51 -0.66 -2.01
CA ASN A 127 -7.33 -1.46 -2.92
C ASN A 127 -8.19 -2.53 -2.22
N GLY A 128 -8.01 -2.75 -0.92
CA GLY A 128 -8.77 -3.78 -0.18
C GLY A 128 -8.20 -5.18 -0.33
N GLU A 129 -6.96 -5.33 -0.80
CA GLU A 129 -6.35 -6.63 -1.11
C GLU A 129 -5.61 -7.24 0.09
N ASP A 130 -5.46 -6.50 1.19
CA ASP A 130 -4.77 -6.98 2.40
C ASP A 130 -5.66 -7.96 3.18
N ARG A 131 -5.27 -9.23 3.17
CA ARG A 131 -6.07 -10.32 3.77
C ARG A 131 -6.04 -10.32 5.30
N ASP A 132 -5.03 -9.69 5.90
CA ASP A 132 -4.86 -9.65 7.34
C ASP A 132 -5.56 -8.45 7.99
N PHE A 133 -6.13 -7.55 7.17
CA PHE A 133 -6.89 -6.40 7.64
C PHE A 133 -8.40 -6.60 7.48
N ASN A 134 -9.15 -6.31 8.54
CA ASN A 134 -10.61 -6.35 8.47
C ASN A 134 -11.17 -5.01 7.98
N TYR A 135 -11.31 -4.87 6.67
CA TYR A 135 -11.89 -3.67 6.04
C TYR A 135 -13.33 -3.38 6.50
N SER A 136 -14.09 -4.40 6.89
CA SER A 136 -15.47 -4.23 7.36
C SER A 136 -15.57 -3.31 8.58
N ASP A 137 -14.55 -3.30 9.45
CA ASP A 137 -14.55 -2.46 10.65
C ASP A 137 -14.35 -0.98 10.32
N VAL A 138 -13.70 -0.69 9.19
CA VAL A 138 -13.49 0.68 8.71
C VAL A 138 -14.67 1.11 7.84
N ASP A 139 -15.12 0.27 6.90
CA ASP A 139 -16.17 0.59 5.94
C ASP A 139 -17.55 0.81 6.59
N ASN A 140 -17.82 0.17 7.73
CA ASN A 140 -19.08 0.32 8.46
C ASN A 140 -18.97 1.33 9.63
N SER A 141 -17.85 2.02 9.78
CA SER A 141 -17.62 2.91 10.92
C SER A 141 -18.08 4.34 10.61
N VAL A 142 -19.06 4.78 11.40
CA VAL A 142 -19.59 6.16 11.38
C VAL A 142 -18.53 7.20 11.75
N GLU A 143 -17.44 6.81 12.44
CA GLU A 143 -16.35 7.73 12.79
C GLU A 143 -15.58 8.21 11.55
N TYR A 144 -15.52 7.39 10.50
CA TYR A 144 -14.83 7.74 9.25
C TYR A 144 -15.79 8.26 8.18
N ASP A 145 -17.09 8.29 8.46
CA ASP A 145 -18.07 8.94 7.59
C ASP A 145 -17.84 10.46 7.58
N PRO A 146 -17.93 11.12 6.41
CA PRO A 146 -17.75 12.56 6.29
C PRO A 146 -19.00 13.34 6.76
N LEU A 147 -19.45 13.12 8.00
CA LEU A 147 -20.63 13.78 8.57
C LEU A 147 -20.43 15.30 8.69
N ASP A 148 -19.21 15.74 8.97
CA ASP A 148 -18.88 17.16 9.07
C ASP A 148 -19.07 17.90 7.75
N ILE A 149 -18.78 17.23 6.62
CA ILE A 149 -18.97 17.80 5.27
C ILE A 149 -20.46 18.01 5.03
N ARG A 150 -21.29 17.02 5.37
CA ARG A 150 -22.74 17.13 5.22
C ARG A 150 -23.33 18.28 6.04
N GLY A 151 -22.86 18.47 7.29
CA GLY A 151 -23.30 19.58 8.12
C GLY A 151 -22.97 20.92 7.48
N HIS A 152 -21.76 21.07 6.95
CA HIS A 152 -21.34 22.27 6.24
C HIS A 152 -22.16 22.52 4.96
N ASP A 153 -22.41 21.48 4.16
CA ASP A 153 -23.23 21.58 2.95
C ASP A 153 -24.68 22.00 3.26
N GLU A 154 -25.25 21.50 4.36
CA GLU A 154 -26.58 21.88 4.84
C GLU A 154 -26.62 23.32 5.38
N GLU A 155 -25.57 23.75 6.07
CA GLU A 155 -25.39 25.13 6.54
C GLU A 155 -25.23 26.11 5.37
N GLU A 156 -24.33 25.85 4.41
CA GLU A 156 -24.13 26.69 3.22
C GLU A 156 -25.43 26.85 2.43
N LYS A 157 -26.18 25.76 2.25
CA LYS A 157 -27.48 25.81 1.59
C LYS A 157 -28.47 26.73 2.31
N TYR A 158 -28.49 26.72 3.64
CA TYR A 158 -29.34 27.61 4.44
C TYR A 158 -28.94 29.08 4.26
N PHE A 159 -27.64 29.39 4.25
CA PHE A 159 -27.16 30.77 4.03
C PHE A 159 -27.45 31.28 2.62
N ASP A 160 -27.24 30.44 1.59
CA ASP A 160 -27.55 30.78 0.21
C ASP A 160 -29.06 31.02 0.00
N GLU A 161 -29.92 30.24 0.67
CA GLU A 161 -31.38 30.41 0.62
C GLU A 161 -31.83 31.71 1.34
N ASP A 162 -31.29 32.02 2.53
CA ASP A 162 -31.61 33.26 3.28
C ASP A 162 -31.14 34.54 2.57
N ASP A 163 -30.00 34.48 1.87
CA ASP A 163 -29.51 35.59 1.03
C ASP A 163 -30.46 35.88 -0.15
N THR A 164 -31.21 34.87 -0.64
CA THR A 164 -32.22 35.07 -1.68
C THR A 164 -33.57 35.54 -1.15
N GLU A 165 -33.94 35.20 0.10
CA GLU A 165 -35.21 35.60 0.71
C GLU A 165 -35.16 37.02 1.31
N SER A 166 -33.96 37.56 1.57
CA SER A 166 -33.75 38.93 2.06
C SER A 166 -33.73 40.01 0.98
N THR A 167 -33.97 39.67 -0.29
CA THR A 167 -34.20 40.65 -1.37
C THR A 167 -35.69 40.91 -1.61
N GLU A 168 -36.44 41.21 -0.54
CA GLU A 168 -37.69 41.94 -0.71
C GLU A 168 -37.34 43.32 -1.30
N PRO A 169 -37.91 43.74 -2.45
CA PRO A 169 -37.65 45.07 -2.98
C PRO A 169 -38.13 46.09 -1.95
N GLU A 170 -37.22 46.90 -1.40
CA GLU A 170 -37.56 47.99 -0.50
C GLU A 170 -38.73 48.79 -1.08
N PRO A 171 -39.78 49.08 -0.29
CA PRO A 171 -40.91 49.84 -0.77
C PRO A 171 -40.41 51.20 -1.27
N PRO A 172 -40.84 51.67 -2.46
CA PRO A 172 -40.36 52.93 -2.99
C PRO A 172 -40.65 54.05 -1.98
N CYS A 173 -39.62 54.82 -1.61
CA CYS A 173 -39.74 56.00 -0.78
C CYS A 173 -40.89 56.88 -1.31
N ALA A 174 -42.00 56.93 -0.58
CA ALA A 174 -43.11 57.80 -0.92
C ALA A 174 -42.63 59.25 -0.75
N ASP A 175 -42.48 59.96 -1.87
CA ASP A 175 -42.36 61.41 -1.90
C ASP A 175 -43.58 62.02 -1.20
N VAL A 176 -43.38 62.45 0.05
CA VAL A 176 -44.33 63.30 0.76
C VAL A 176 -44.29 64.67 0.09
N GLN A 177 -45.13 64.86 -0.93
CA GLN A 177 -45.41 66.20 -1.45
C GLN A 177 -46.12 67.01 -0.37
N MET A 178 -45.36 67.88 0.28
CA MET A 178 -45.93 69.03 1.01
C MET A 178 -46.68 69.88 -0.02
N GLN A 179 -48.00 69.97 0.14
CA GLN A 179 -48.80 71.02 -0.50
C GLN A 179 -49.19 72.04 0.57
N ASP A 180 -48.88 73.30 0.24
CA ASP A 180 -49.11 74.56 0.96
C ASP A 180 -50.51 74.71 1.60
#